data_AF-D6TXW2-F1
#
_entry.id   AF-D6TXW2-F1
#
_cell.length_a   1.000
_cell.length_b   1.000
_cell.length_c   1.000
_cell.angle_alpha   90.00
_cell.angle_beta   90.00
_cell.angle_gamma   90.00
#
_symmetry.space_group_name_H-M   'P 1'
#
loop_
_entity.id
_entity.type
_entity.pdbx_description
1 polymer ?
#
loop_
_entity_poly.entity_id
_entity_poly.type
_entity_poly.pdbx_seq_one_letter_code
_entity_poly.pdbx_strand_id
1 'polypeptide(L)'
;MPTSSRRTLAQEIADTLHQVLTLYPSHPLAAVFACVSEDGAIERARLSESIATWSSQLRPPLSHSRALCFQKREHTQHLLLQRGVASALLGAPEQARQDLHALLQHAHGGDSRANRRLEGLACLVLAVLATQQERYPDALPLWKQAQAWLQPHEYDQVALTWHYVKVLIELKHVRKAHSVLTQILTPATSDSHLPRQEKRADAYAELYAQRGGVRSLLGYHQEAIRDLNRGLELTPTCARFFSIRGLLHARHQHWQAAYQDLWHALHDMPDDQELAACFFLVLQRLGAQLATPATHTKGNVTHA
;
A
#
# COMPACT_ATOMS: atom_id res chain seq x y z
N MET A 1 -19.02 0.93 15.44
CA MET A 1 -17.82 0.09 15.53
C MET A 1 -17.15 0.15 14.17
N PRO A 2 -16.11 0.97 13.95
CA PRO A 2 -15.43 0.92 12.68
C PRO A 2 -14.68 -0.40 12.68
N THR A 3 -15.18 -1.34 11.89
CA THR A 3 -14.32 -2.35 11.28
C THR A 3 -13.08 -1.62 10.79
N SER A 4 -11.90 -2.19 10.97
CA SER A 4 -10.71 -1.77 10.22
C SER A 4 -10.99 -2.08 8.75
N SER A 5 -11.80 -1.20 8.17
CA SER A 5 -12.26 -1.19 6.80
C SER A 5 -11.00 -1.31 5.96
N ARG A 6 -10.86 -2.42 5.23
CA ARG A 6 -9.91 -2.46 4.09
C ARG A 6 -10.05 -1.12 3.40
N ARG A 7 -9.00 -0.29 3.45
CA ARG A 7 -9.05 1.03 2.81
C ARG A 7 -9.48 0.76 1.38
N THR A 8 -10.57 1.38 0.98
CA THR A 8 -11.06 1.20 -0.39
C THR A 8 -9.99 1.75 -1.33
N LEU A 9 -9.86 1.19 -2.54
CA LEU A 9 -9.01 1.75 -3.60
C LEU A 9 -9.18 3.27 -3.73
N ALA A 10 -10.43 3.71 -3.54
CA ALA A 10 -10.85 5.09 -3.40
C ALA A 10 -10.07 5.89 -2.33
N GLN A 11 -9.99 5.37 -1.11
CA GLN A 11 -9.26 5.98 0.01
C GLN A 11 -7.75 5.90 -0.20
N GLU A 12 -7.22 4.81 -0.76
CA GLU A 12 -5.78 4.66 -1.02
C GLU A 12 -5.30 5.61 -2.14
N ILE A 13 -6.07 5.72 -3.23
CA ILE A 13 -5.80 6.69 -4.32
C ILE A 13 -6.00 8.13 -3.81
N ALA A 14 -7.02 8.38 -2.97
CA ALA A 14 -7.23 9.66 -2.32
C ALA A 14 -6.03 10.05 -1.46
N ASP A 15 -5.63 9.21 -0.51
CA ASP A 15 -4.54 9.48 0.43
C ASP A 15 -3.20 9.67 -0.30
N THR A 16 -2.90 8.82 -1.30
CA THR A 16 -1.64 8.83 -2.06
C THR A 16 -1.44 10.09 -2.90
N LEU A 17 -2.54 10.71 -3.35
CA LEU A 17 -2.49 11.80 -4.33
C LEU A 17 -3.00 13.13 -3.77
N HIS A 18 -3.84 13.15 -2.73
CA HIS A 18 -4.32 14.38 -2.08
C HIS A 18 -3.17 15.21 -1.50
N GLN A 19 -2.16 14.58 -0.90
CA GLN A 19 -0.97 15.28 -0.38
C GLN A 19 -0.04 15.82 -1.48
N VAL A 20 -0.15 15.32 -2.71
CA VAL A 20 0.56 15.90 -3.86
C VAL A 20 -0.10 17.22 -4.25
N LEU A 21 -1.42 17.32 -4.15
CA LEU A 21 -2.16 18.52 -4.55
C LEU A 21 -2.02 19.67 -3.57
N THR A 22 -1.90 19.37 -2.27
CA THR A 22 -1.63 20.39 -1.25
C THR A 22 -0.30 21.08 -1.52
N LEU A 23 0.65 20.38 -2.14
CA LEU A 23 1.94 20.93 -2.58
C LEU A 23 1.90 21.47 -4.01
N TYR A 24 1.03 20.95 -4.88
CA TYR A 24 0.95 21.28 -6.30
C TYR A 24 -0.51 21.52 -6.76
N PRO A 25 -1.08 22.71 -6.53
CA PRO A 25 -2.46 23.03 -6.92
C PRO A 25 -2.69 22.99 -8.44
N SER A 26 -1.64 23.10 -9.25
CA SER A 26 -1.68 22.96 -10.71
C SER A 26 -1.57 21.50 -11.20
N HIS A 27 -1.76 20.52 -10.32
CA HIS A 27 -1.66 19.10 -10.66
C HIS A 27 -2.82 18.65 -11.57
N PRO A 28 -2.59 17.75 -12.54
CA PRO A 28 -3.60 17.38 -13.53
C PRO A 28 -4.86 16.73 -12.97
N LEU A 29 -4.80 16.22 -11.75
CA LEU A 29 -5.93 15.59 -11.08
C LEU A 29 -6.66 16.51 -10.08
N ALA A 30 -6.30 17.79 -9.98
CA ALA A 30 -6.87 18.70 -8.99
C ALA A 30 -8.41 18.73 -9.00
N ALA A 31 -9.04 18.68 -10.19
CA ALA A 31 -10.49 18.66 -10.32
C ALA A 31 -11.16 17.37 -9.80
N VAL A 32 -10.51 16.21 -9.98
CA VAL A 32 -10.99 14.92 -9.44
C VAL A 32 -10.99 14.96 -7.91
N PHE A 33 -9.92 15.49 -7.34
CA PHE A 33 -9.72 15.52 -5.90
C PHE A 33 -10.47 16.62 -5.17
N ALA A 34 -10.92 17.67 -5.86
CA ALA A 34 -11.87 18.62 -5.29
C ALA A 34 -13.19 17.95 -4.85
N CYS A 35 -13.44 16.72 -5.30
CA CYS A 35 -14.57 15.88 -4.89
C CYS A 35 -14.19 14.83 -3.83
N VAL A 36 -13.01 14.93 -3.21
CA VAL A 36 -12.48 13.99 -2.21
C VAL A 36 -12.10 14.77 -0.95
N SER A 37 -12.66 14.39 0.19
CA SER A 37 -12.35 15.02 1.48
C SER A 37 -10.97 14.64 2.00
N GLU A 38 -10.47 15.38 2.99
CA GLU A 38 -9.19 15.08 3.66
C GLU A 38 -9.16 13.69 4.31
N ASP A 39 -10.32 13.19 4.75
CA ASP A 39 -10.49 11.84 5.33
C ASP A 39 -10.69 10.74 4.27
N GLY A 40 -10.53 11.06 2.99
CA GLY A 40 -10.68 10.13 1.86
C GLY A 40 -12.13 9.79 1.49
N ALA A 41 -13.12 10.54 1.99
CA ALA A 41 -14.51 10.37 1.59
C ALA A 41 -14.77 11.00 0.21
N ILE A 42 -15.47 10.27 -0.66
CA ILE A 42 -15.73 10.71 -2.04
C ILE A 42 -17.13 11.28 -2.17
N GLU A 43 -17.24 12.52 -2.65
CA GLU A 43 -18.48 13.15 -3.09
C GLU A 43 -18.96 12.55 -4.41
N ARG A 44 -19.51 11.32 -4.35
CA ARG A 44 -19.84 10.52 -5.54
C ARG A 44 -20.73 11.24 -6.56
N ALA A 45 -21.71 12.03 -6.09
CA ALA A 45 -22.62 12.77 -6.96
C ALA A 45 -21.88 13.83 -7.79
N ARG A 46 -21.07 14.67 -7.13
CA ARG A 46 -20.28 15.72 -7.77
C ARG A 46 -19.21 15.14 -8.71
N LEU A 47 -18.59 14.03 -8.32
CA LEU A 47 -17.62 13.34 -9.15
C LEU A 47 -18.29 12.74 -10.41
N SER A 48 -19.51 12.23 -10.29
CA SER A 48 -20.30 11.72 -11.43
C SER A 48 -20.68 12.84 -12.41
N GLU A 49 -21.05 14.01 -11.91
CA GLU A 49 -21.31 15.19 -12.73
C GLU A 49 -20.05 15.67 -13.47
N SER A 50 -18.90 15.63 -12.80
CA SER A 50 -17.59 15.93 -13.38
C SER A 50 -17.23 14.94 -14.51
N ILE A 51 -17.49 13.64 -14.31
CA ILE A 51 -17.32 12.62 -15.35
C ILE A 51 -18.22 12.89 -16.57
N ALA A 52 -19.47 13.30 -16.35
CA ALA A 52 -20.39 13.62 -17.43
C ALA A 52 -19.91 14.83 -18.25
N THR A 53 -19.39 15.86 -17.59
CA THR A 53 -18.81 17.04 -18.23
C THR A 53 -17.51 16.72 -18.98
N TRP A 54 -16.59 15.94 -18.43
CA TRP A 54 -15.38 15.52 -19.18
C TRP A 54 -15.73 14.63 -20.38
N SER A 55 -16.75 13.76 -20.23
CA SER A 55 -17.20 12.89 -21.32
C SER A 55 -17.81 13.66 -22.48
N SER A 56 -18.47 14.79 -22.23
CA SER A 56 -18.98 15.65 -23.31
C SER A 56 -17.84 16.39 -24.04
N GLN A 57 -16.80 16.81 -23.32
CA GLN A 57 -15.61 17.48 -23.87
C GLN A 57 -14.70 16.55 -24.67
N LEU A 58 -14.69 15.25 -24.35
CA LEU A 58 -13.95 14.22 -25.11
C LEU A 58 -14.58 13.90 -26.48
N ARG A 59 -15.80 14.38 -26.78
CA ARG A 59 -16.40 14.24 -28.12
C ARG A 59 -15.70 15.18 -29.09
N PRO A 60 -15.32 14.72 -30.30
CA PRO A 60 -14.44 15.49 -31.17
C PRO A 60 -15.13 16.74 -31.74
N PRO A 61 -14.53 17.95 -31.64
CA PRO A 61 -14.91 19.07 -32.48
C PRO A 61 -14.18 19.02 -33.83
N LEU A 62 -14.92 19.28 -34.92
CA LEU A 62 -14.49 19.32 -36.31
C LEU A 62 -13.45 20.44 -36.57
N SER A 63 -12.13 20.24 -36.41
CA SER A 63 -11.14 21.22 -36.94
C SER A 63 -9.72 20.67 -37.18
N HIS A 64 -9.05 21.22 -38.22
CA HIS A 64 -7.94 20.61 -38.97
C HIS A 64 -6.54 21.27 -38.78
N SER A 65 -6.32 22.13 -37.78
CA SER A 65 -5.01 22.81 -37.60
C SER A 65 -4.00 22.01 -36.76
N ARG A 66 -2.72 22.00 -37.17
CA ARG A 66 -1.63 21.20 -36.53
C ARG A 66 -1.20 21.69 -35.13
N ALA A 67 -1.10 23.00 -34.89
CA ALA A 67 -0.77 23.54 -33.56
C ALA A 67 -1.93 23.32 -32.57
N LEU A 68 -3.15 23.50 -33.05
CA LEU A 68 -4.38 23.13 -32.34
C LEU A 68 -4.44 21.62 -32.08
N CYS A 69 -3.89 20.78 -32.96
CA CYS A 69 -3.82 19.33 -32.75
C CYS A 69 -2.92 18.96 -31.55
N PHE A 70 -1.80 19.63 -31.34
CA PHE A 70 -0.92 19.38 -30.19
C PHE A 70 -1.58 19.79 -28.86
N GLN A 71 -2.10 21.02 -28.76
CA GLN A 71 -2.83 21.48 -27.56
C GLN A 71 -4.09 20.63 -27.30
N LYS A 72 -4.79 20.20 -28.35
CA LYS A 72 -5.90 19.25 -28.24
C LYS A 72 -5.44 17.90 -27.68
N ARG A 73 -4.28 17.37 -28.09
CA ARG A 73 -3.77 16.07 -27.58
C ARG A 73 -3.49 16.11 -26.09
N GLU A 74 -2.76 17.12 -25.61
CA GLU A 74 -2.47 17.27 -24.18
C GLU A 74 -3.76 17.47 -23.36
N HIS A 75 -4.69 18.28 -23.85
CA HIS A 75 -6.00 18.46 -23.22
C HIS A 75 -6.82 17.16 -23.19
N THR A 76 -6.84 16.38 -24.28
CA THR A 76 -7.49 15.07 -24.34
C THR A 76 -6.86 14.09 -23.36
N GLN A 77 -5.53 14.01 -23.28
CA GLN A 77 -4.83 13.16 -22.31
C GLN A 77 -5.18 13.55 -20.88
N HIS A 78 -5.26 14.85 -20.58
CA HIS A 78 -5.65 15.35 -19.27
C HIS A 78 -7.07 14.93 -18.89
N LEU A 79 -8.03 15.08 -19.82
CA LEU A 79 -9.42 14.66 -19.61
C LEU A 79 -9.56 13.14 -19.45
N LEU A 80 -8.82 12.35 -20.23
CA LEU A 80 -8.78 10.90 -20.11
C LEU A 80 -8.19 10.47 -18.75
N LEU A 81 -7.14 11.15 -18.28
CA LEU A 81 -6.57 10.92 -16.95
C LEU A 81 -7.60 11.21 -15.87
N GLN A 82 -8.25 12.38 -15.90
CA GLN A 82 -9.25 12.79 -14.91
C GLN A 82 -10.44 11.83 -14.88
N ARG A 83 -11.03 11.52 -16.05
CA ARG A 83 -12.16 10.61 -16.15
C ARG A 83 -11.80 9.18 -15.73
N GLY A 84 -10.62 8.72 -16.13
CA GLY A 84 -10.13 7.39 -15.76
C GLY A 84 -9.95 7.24 -14.26
N VAL A 85 -9.28 8.20 -13.62
CA VAL A 85 -9.11 8.20 -12.15
C VAL A 85 -10.45 8.31 -11.43
N ALA A 86 -11.32 9.23 -11.85
CA ALA A 86 -12.64 9.38 -11.24
C ALA A 86 -13.49 8.11 -11.35
N SER A 87 -13.42 7.42 -12.49
CA SER A 87 -14.10 6.13 -12.70
C SER A 87 -13.53 5.04 -11.79
N ALA A 88 -12.21 5.02 -11.57
CA ALA A 88 -11.57 4.11 -10.60
C ALA A 88 -12.08 4.38 -9.17
N LEU A 89 -12.16 5.65 -8.77
CA LEU A 89 -12.67 6.07 -7.46
C LEU A 89 -14.15 5.69 -7.24
N LEU A 90 -14.97 5.70 -8.30
CA LEU A 90 -16.38 5.29 -8.25
C LEU A 90 -16.58 3.76 -8.34
N GLY A 91 -15.51 2.97 -8.43
CA GLY A 91 -15.60 1.51 -8.52
C GLY A 91 -15.95 0.99 -9.92
N ALA A 92 -15.63 1.74 -10.97
CA ALA A 92 -15.74 1.34 -12.37
C ALA A 92 -14.35 1.08 -12.98
N PRO A 93 -13.64 -0.01 -12.58
CA PRO A 93 -12.25 -0.24 -12.96
C PRO A 93 -12.06 -0.53 -14.46
N GLU A 94 -13.06 -1.09 -15.13
CA GLU A 94 -13.00 -1.36 -16.57
C GLU A 94 -13.02 -0.07 -17.39
N GLN A 95 -13.92 0.86 -17.05
CA GLN A 95 -13.96 2.18 -17.67
C GLN A 95 -12.66 2.96 -17.40
N ALA A 96 -12.16 2.90 -16.16
CA ALA A 96 -10.88 3.49 -15.80
C ALA A 96 -9.74 2.95 -16.67
N ARG A 97 -9.68 1.62 -16.85
CA ARG A 97 -8.64 0.98 -17.65
C ARG A 97 -8.70 1.38 -19.12
N GLN A 98 -9.90 1.47 -19.69
CA GLN A 98 -10.10 1.91 -21.08
C GLN A 98 -9.56 3.33 -21.29
N ASP A 99 -9.92 4.26 -20.42
CA ASP A 99 -9.51 5.67 -20.54
C ASP A 99 -8.00 5.85 -20.37
N LEU A 100 -7.42 5.17 -19.39
CA LEU A 100 -5.99 5.26 -19.11
C LEU A 100 -5.15 4.58 -20.20
N HIS A 101 -5.61 3.48 -20.79
CA HIS A 101 -4.93 2.92 -21.97
C HIS A 101 -5.08 3.80 -23.22
N ALA A 102 -6.23 4.44 -23.43
CA ALA A 102 -6.41 5.40 -24.51
C ALA A 102 -5.42 6.58 -24.38
N LEU A 103 -5.21 7.08 -23.16
CA LEU A 103 -4.20 8.11 -22.87
C LEU A 103 -2.80 7.67 -23.31
N LEU A 104 -2.38 6.44 -22.94
CA LEU A 104 -1.07 5.89 -23.28
C LEU A 104 -0.90 5.68 -24.79
N GLN A 105 -1.96 5.30 -25.51
CA GLN A 105 -1.93 5.17 -26.98
C GLN A 105 -1.73 6.53 -27.67
N HIS A 106 -2.32 7.61 -27.14
CA HIS A 106 -2.15 8.96 -27.69
C HIS A 106 -0.77 9.58 -27.44
N ALA A 107 0.05 8.96 -26.61
CA ALA A 107 1.32 9.51 -26.13
C ALA A 107 2.53 9.30 -27.05
N HIS A 108 2.44 8.36 -28.00
CA HIS A 108 3.58 7.84 -28.79
C HIS A 108 4.20 8.78 -29.84
N GLY A 109 4.08 10.11 -29.70
CA GLY A 109 4.56 11.06 -30.72
C GLY A 109 5.04 12.43 -30.26
N GLY A 110 5.18 12.70 -28.96
CA GLY A 110 5.61 14.01 -28.46
C GLY A 110 6.49 13.91 -27.23
N ASP A 111 7.77 14.22 -27.38
CA ASP A 111 8.85 14.04 -26.39
C ASP A 111 8.83 15.08 -25.25
N SER A 112 7.66 15.60 -24.89
CA SER A 112 7.49 16.59 -23.83
C SER A 112 7.50 15.91 -22.46
N ARG A 113 8.26 16.47 -21.52
CA ARG A 113 8.28 16.05 -20.11
C ARG A 113 6.88 16.03 -19.48
N ALA A 114 5.99 16.92 -19.90
CA ALA A 114 4.60 16.96 -19.45
C ALA A 114 3.81 15.71 -19.88
N ASN A 115 4.01 15.22 -21.10
CA ASN A 115 3.38 13.98 -21.58
C ASN A 115 3.86 12.78 -20.76
N ARG A 116 5.17 12.67 -20.53
CA ARG A 116 5.74 11.60 -19.68
C ARG A 116 5.16 11.61 -18.27
N ARG A 117 4.88 12.80 -17.70
CA ARG A 117 4.22 12.91 -16.38
C ARG A 117 2.79 12.38 -16.40
N LEU A 118 1.97 12.77 -17.39
CA LEU A 118 0.60 12.27 -17.53
C LEU A 118 0.57 10.75 -17.73
N GLU A 119 1.47 10.24 -18.57
CA GLU A 119 1.63 8.79 -18.79
C GLU A 119 2.09 8.07 -17.52
N GLY A 120 3.02 8.65 -16.76
CA GLY A 120 3.48 8.11 -15.48
C GLY A 120 2.36 8.00 -14.45
N LEU A 121 1.51 9.03 -14.34
CA LEU A 121 0.33 9.01 -13.48
C LEU A 121 -0.70 7.98 -13.94
N ALA A 122 -0.91 7.83 -15.26
CA ALA A 122 -1.79 6.81 -15.81
C ALA A 122 -1.29 5.40 -15.47
N CYS A 123 0.00 5.13 -15.69
CA CYS A 123 0.65 3.87 -15.33
C CYS A 123 0.52 3.58 -13.84
N LEU A 124 0.70 4.58 -12.98
CA LEU A 124 0.56 4.44 -11.53
C LEU A 124 -0.84 3.99 -11.13
N VAL A 125 -1.88 4.64 -11.65
CA VAL A 125 -3.27 4.29 -11.33
C VAL A 125 -3.63 2.91 -11.87
N LEU A 126 -3.20 2.58 -13.10
CA LEU A 126 -3.37 1.25 -13.68
C LEU A 126 -2.65 0.17 -12.84
N ALA A 127 -1.46 0.47 -12.31
CA ALA A 127 -0.69 -0.45 -11.49
C ALA A 127 -1.40 -0.73 -10.15
N VAL A 128 -1.94 0.31 -9.49
CA VAL A 128 -2.72 0.15 -8.26
C VAL A 128 -4.01 -0.66 -8.53
N LEU A 129 -4.72 -0.35 -9.62
CA LEU A 129 -5.91 -1.11 -10.04
C LEU A 129 -5.58 -2.60 -10.26
N ALA A 130 -4.50 -2.90 -10.97
CA ALA A 130 -4.06 -4.27 -11.21
C ALA A 130 -3.66 -4.98 -9.91
N THR A 131 -2.97 -4.30 -8.98
CA THR A 131 -2.63 -4.85 -7.66
C THR A 131 -3.88 -5.19 -6.82
N GLN A 132 -4.91 -4.35 -6.86
CA GLN A 132 -6.17 -4.60 -6.14
C GLN A 132 -6.99 -5.74 -6.76
N GLN A 133 -6.88 -5.93 -8.08
CA GLN A 133 -7.47 -7.05 -8.81
C GLN A 133 -6.61 -8.33 -8.78
N GLU A 134 -5.52 -8.34 -8.00
CA GLU A 134 -4.57 -9.46 -7.87
C GLU A 134 -3.89 -9.86 -9.20
N ARG A 135 -3.89 -8.94 -10.18
CA ARG A 135 -3.23 -9.09 -11.48
C ARG A 135 -1.76 -8.65 -11.40
N TYR A 136 -1.01 -9.30 -10.52
CA TYR A 136 0.38 -8.92 -10.20
C TYR A 136 1.34 -8.91 -11.42
N PRO A 137 1.29 -9.87 -12.36
CA PRO A 137 2.14 -9.85 -13.55
C PRO A 137 1.92 -8.61 -14.44
N ASP A 138 0.68 -8.15 -14.54
CA ASP A 138 0.31 -6.96 -15.32
C ASP A 138 0.71 -5.67 -14.58
N ALA A 139 0.63 -5.68 -13.24
CA ALA A 139 0.96 -4.53 -12.40
C ALA A 139 2.46 -4.19 -12.43
N LEU A 140 3.34 -5.19 -12.44
CA LEU A 140 4.80 -4.98 -12.33
C LEU A 140 5.40 -4.07 -13.43
N PRO A 141 5.13 -4.24 -14.74
CA PRO A 141 5.66 -3.34 -15.76
C PRO A 141 5.12 -1.91 -15.60
N LEU A 142 3.85 -1.75 -15.22
CA LEU A 142 3.23 -0.45 -14.98
C LEU A 142 3.89 0.28 -13.80
N TRP A 143 4.21 -0.44 -12.72
CA TRP A 143 4.98 0.11 -11.60
C TRP A 143 6.36 0.62 -12.01
N LYS A 144 7.09 -0.17 -12.82
CA LYS A 144 8.41 0.24 -13.31
C LYS A 144 8.33 1.48 -14.20
N GLN A 145 7.32 1.55 -15.06
CA GLN A 145 7.11 2.66 -15.97
C GLN A 145 6.72 3.95 -15.21
N ALA A 146 5.82 3.84 -14.22
CA ALA A 146 5.48 4.94 -13.33
C ALA A 146 6.72 5.49 -12.59
N GLN A 147 7.56 4.61 -12.02
CA GLN A 147 8.80 4.99 -11.34
C GLN A 147 9.85 5.62 -12.27
N ALA A 148 9.86 5.25 -13.55
CA ALA A 148 10.80 5.81 -14.52
C ALA A 148 10.45 7.25 -14.93
N TRP A 149 9.17 7.61 -14.86
CA TRP A 149 8.66 8.88 -15.38
C TRP A 149 8.28 9.89 -14.31
N LEU A 150 7.89 9.41 -13.12
CA LEU A 150 7.51 10.26 -12.00
C LEU A 150 8.69 10.51 -11.07
N GLN A 151 8.80 11.75 -10.60
CA GLN A 151 9.74 12.13 -9.54
C GLN A 151 9.14 11.82 -8.16
N PRO A 152 9.96 11.52 -7.14
CA PRO A 152 9.48 11.12 -5.80
C PRO A 152 8.54 12.11 -5.11
N HIS A 153 8.59 13.40 -5.45
CA HIS A 153 7.71 14.43 -4.88
C HIS A 153 6.34 14.53 -5.57
N GLU A 154 6.13 13.83 -6.70
CA GLU A 154 4.87 13.90 -7.48
C GLU A 154 3.80 12.92 -6.99
N TYR A 155 4.12 12.11 -5.97
CA TYR A 155 3.25 11.07 -5.44
C TYR A 155 3.62 10.75 -3.98
N ASP A 156 2.73 10.11 -3.24
CA ASP A 156 3.08 9.56 -1.94
C ASP A 156 3.96 8.29 -2.08
N GLN A 157 5.26 8.47 -1.89
CA GLN A 157 6.23 7.38 -1.95
C GLN A 157 5.95 6.27 -0.94
N VAL A 158 5.41 6.57 0.25
CA VAL A 158 5.13 5.57 1.30
C VAL A 158 4.02 4.64 0.83
N ALA A 159 2.90 5.20 0.39
CA ALA A 159 1.74 4.42 0.01
C ALA A 159 1.95 3.67 -1.34
N LEU A 160 2.66 4.25 -2.32
CA LEU A 160 3.05 3.49 -3.52
C LEU A 160 3.97 2.32 -3.21
N THR A 161 4.88 2.50 -2.25
CA THR A 161 5.82 1.44 -1.87
C THR A 161 5.09 0.22 -1.37
N TRP A 162 4.04 0.41 -0.57
CA TRP A 162 3.24 -0.69 -0.07
C TRP A 162 2.66 -1.55 -1.22
N HIS A 163 2.06 -0.91 -2.23
CA HIS A 163 1.50 -1.64 -3.38
C HIS A 163 2.58 -2.31 -4.23
N TYR A 164 3.66 -1.58 -4.51
CA TYR A 164 4.75 -2.12 -5.32
C TYR A 164 5.42 -3.31 -4.63
N VAL A 165 5.66 -3.21 -3.32
CA VAL A 165 6.23 -4.29 -2.52
C VAL A 165 5.27 -5.49 -2.46
N LYS A 166 3.97 -5.27 -2.32
CA LYS A 166 2.96 -6.34 -2.42
C LYS A 166 3.12 -7.11 -3.74
N VAL A 167 3.19 -6.40 -4.87
CA VAL A 167 3.44 -7.03 -6.20
C VAL A 167 4.76 -7.83 -6.21
N LEU A 168 5.84 -7.27 -5.64
CA LEU A 168 7.12 -7.97 -5.58
C LEU A 168 7.08 -9.23 -4.71
N ILE A 169 6.39 -9.22 -3.57
CA ILE A 169 6.25 -10.37 -2.68
C ILE A 169 5.47 -11.49 -3.37
N GLU A 170 4.34 -11.16 -4.01
CA GLU A 170 3.49 -12.14 -4.69
C GLU A 170 4.21 -12.79 -5.88
N LEU A 171 4.97 -11.98 -6.64
CA LEU A 171 5.84 -12.46 -7.73
C LEU A 171 7.17 -13.07 -7.24
N LYS A 172 7.32 -13.34 -5.94
CA LYS A 172 8.50 -13.98 -5.32
C LYS A 172 9.82 -13.22 -5.49
N HIS A 173 9.77 -11.92 -5.77
CA HIS A 173 10.92 -11.02 -5.79
C HIS A 173 11.29 -10.51 -4.37
N VAL A 174 11.40 -11.44 -3.40
CA VAL A 174 11.52 -11.14 -1.96
C VAL A 174 12.75 -10.29 -1.63
N ARG A 175 13.91 -10.55 -2.26
CA ARG A 175 15.13 -9.75 -2.04
C ARG A 175 14.98 -8.31 -2.50
N LYS A 176 14.28 -8.09 -3.62
CA LYS A 176 14.01 -6.74 -4.13
C LYS A 176 13.04 -6.00 -3.22
N ALA A 177 11.99 -6.67 -2.78
CA ALA A 177 11.05 -6.14 -1.79
C ALA A 177 11.80 -5.67 -0.52
N HIS A 178 12.70 -6.50 0.00
CA HIS A 178 13.52 -6.15 1.17
C HIS A 178 14.37 -4.89 0.94
N SER A 179 15.05 -4.81 -0.22
CA SER A 179 15.88 -3.67 -0.57
C SER A 179 15.08 -2.36 -0.61
N VAL A 180 13.92 -2.38 -1.28
CA VAL A 180 13.05 -1.19 -1.41
C VAL A 180 12.54 -0.75 -0.05
N LEU A 181 12.03 -1.68 0.76
CA LEU A 181 11.54 -1.38 2.11
C LEU A 181 12.65 -0.85 3.01
N THR A 182 13.87 -1.39 2.88
CA THR A 182 15.01 -0.93 3.66
C THR A 182 15.36 0.51 3.31
N GLN A 183 15.43 0.86 2.02
CA GLN A 183 15.75 2.22 1.57
C GLN A 183 14.75 3.28 2.07
N ILE A 184 13.48 2.91 2.21
CA ILE A 184 12.42 3.85 2.61
C ILE A 184 12.30 3.96 4.12
N LEU A 185 12.54 2.86 4.83
CA LEU A 185 12.50 2.81 6.29
C LEU A 185 13.85 3.10 6.95
N THR A 186 14.93 3.33 6.18
CA THR A 186 16.19 3.87 6.74
C THR A 186 15.96 5.32 7.15
N PRO A 187 16.07 5.66 8.45
CA PRO A 187 16.03 7.05 8.85
C PRO A 187 17.23 7.76 8.21
N ALA A 188 16.98 8.82 7.45
CA ALA A 188 18.03 9.78 7.13
C ALA A 188 18.62 10.21 8.49
N THR A 189 19.93 10.03 8.63
CA THR A 189 20.68 10.26 9.85
C THR A 189 20.29 11.58 10.54
N SER A 190 20.09 11.50 11.85
CA SER A 190 19.97 12.65 12.78
C SER A 190 18.93 13.69 12.38
N ASP A 191 17.67 13.45 12.68
CA ASP A 191 16.96 14.34 13.62
C ASP A 191 15.55 13.85 13.92
N SER A 192 15.32 13.79 15.22
CA SER A 192 14.10 13.58 15.95
C SER A 192 12.99 14.56 15.57
N HIS A 193 12.25 14.29 14.51
CA HIS A 193 10.93 14.91 14.32
C HIS A 193 9.90 13.89 13.79
N LEU A 194 9.36 13.13 14.74
CA LEU A 194 8.10 12.37 14.63
C LEU A 194 6.82 13.17 14.25
N PRO A 195 6.70 14.52 14.24
CA PRO A 195 5.42 15.19 13.93
C PRO A 195 4.92 14.98 12.48
N ARG A 196 5.82 14.81 11.50
CA ARG A 196 5.43 14.43 10.13
C ARG A 196 5.09 12.94 9.99
N GLN A 197 5.58 12.11 10.92
CA GLN A 197 5.35 10.68 10.94
C GLN A 197 3.99 10.35 11.58
N GLU A 198 3.51 11.15 12.54
CA GLU A 198 2.21 10.95 13.20
C GLU A 198 1.03 10.95 12.20
N LYS A 199 0.98 11.92 11.27
CA LYS A 199 -0.07 11.95 10.22
C LYS A 199 -0.04 10.74 9.27
N ARG A 200 1.06 9.99 9.23
CA ARG A 200 1.25 8.81 8.39
C ARG A 200 1.63 7.58 9.21
N ALA A 201 1.31 7.57 10.50
CA ALA A 201 1.72 6.53 11.42
C ALA A 201 1.28 5.16 10.90
N ASP A 202 0.01 5.05 10.50
CA ASP A 202 -0.57 3.86 9.89
C ASP A 202 0.21 3.37 8.66
N ALA A 203 0.55 4.28 7.74
CA ALA A 203 1.24 3.91 6.50
C ALA A 203 2.68 3.44 6.76
N TYR A 204 3.38 4.07 7.70
CA TYR A 204 4.69 3.58 8.16
C TYR A 204 4.58 2.24 8.89
N ALA A 205 3.55 2.08 9.72
CA ALA A 205 3.28 0.84 10.44
C ALA A 205 3.09 -0.33 9.46
N GLU A 206 2.31 -0.10 8.40
CA GLU A 206 2.11 -1.02 7.29
C GLU A 206 3.42 -1.40 6.57
N LEU A 207 4.30 -0.43 6.29
CA LEU A 207 5.61 -0.70 5.69
C LEU A 207 6.53 -1.50 6.62
N TYR A 208 6.53 -1.21 7.93
CA TYR A 208 7.27 -1.99 8.91
C TYR A 208 6.77 -3.44 8.93
N ALA A 209 5.45 -3.66 8.94
CA ALA A 209 4.88 -5.00 8.90
C ALA A 209 5.23 -5.76 7.61
N GLN A 210 5.18 -5.11 6.44
CA GLN A 210 5.65 -5.73 5.20
C GLN A 210 7.15 -6.07 5.25
N ARG A 211 7.98 -5.20 5.83
CA ARG A 211 9.42 -5.49 5.98
C ARG A 211 9.65 -6.65 6.95
N GLY A 212 8.88 -6.72 8.04
CA GLY A 212 8.89 -7.84 8.97
C GLY A 212 8.51 -9.15 8.29
N GLY A 213 7.43 -9.18 7.50
CA GLY A 213 7.05 -10.35 6.70
C GLY A 213 8.12 -10.77 5.71
N VAL A 214 8.71 -9.82 4.97
CA VAL A 214 9.80 -10.07 4.02
C VAL A 214 11.05 -10.60 4.72
N ARG A 215 11.43 -10.00 5.86
CA ARG A 215 12.58 -10.45 6.67
C ARG A 215 12.37 -11.85 7.22
N SER A 216 11.15 -12.17 7.66
CA SER A 216 10.76 -13.52 8.05
C SER A 216 10.96 -14.53 6.92
N LEU A 217 10.51 -14.21 5.70
CA LEU A 217 10.71 -15.04 4.51
C LEU A 217 12.19 -15.23 4.15
N LEU A 218 13.04 -14.25 4.48
CA LEU A 218 14.50 -14.30 4.28
C LEU A 218 15.26 -14.95 5.45
N GLY A 219 14.59 -15.32 6.55
CA GLY A 219 15.21 -15.92 7.74
C GLY A 219 15.71 -14.91 8.80
N TYR A 220 15.53 -13.61 8.59
CA TYR A 220 15.91 -12.55 9.53
C TYR A 220 14.83 -12.36 10.62
N HIS A 221 14.67 -13.37 11.46
CA HIS A 221 13.52 -13.47 12.37
C HIS A 221 13.53 -12.44 13.50
N GLN A 222 14.69 -12.13 14.07
CA GLN A 222 14.79 -11.15 15.16
C GLN A 222 14.50 -9.74 14.63
N GLU A 223 15.02 -9.41 13.45
CA GLU A 223 14.78 -8.15 12.77
C GLU A 223 13.32 -8.03 12.32
N ALA A 224 12.68 -9.13 11.94
CA ALA A 224 11.26 -9.16 11.64
C ALA A 224 10.40 -8.80 12.87
N ILE A 225 10.71 -9.39 14.03
CA ILE A 225 10.02 -9.07 15.29
C ILE A 225 10.23 -7.59 15.66
N ARG A 226 11.45 -7.05 15.51
CA ARG A 226 11.72 -5.62 15.75
C ARG A 226 10.88 -4.71 14.86
N ASP A 227 10.73 -5.05 13.59
CA ASP A 227 9.88 -4.28 12.67
C ASP A 227 8.40 -4.35 13.07
N LEU A 228 7.90 -5.54 13.44
CA LEU A 228 6.52 -5.71 13.89
C LEU A 228 6.24 -4.97 15.19
N ASN A 229 7.21 -4.93 16.12
CA ASN A 229 7.12 -4.11 17.33
C ASN A 229 7.01 -2.63 16.97
N ARG A 230 7.84 -2.14 16.04
CA ARG A 230 7.77 -0.75 15.59
C ARG A 230 6.44 -0.42 14.91
N GLY A 231 5.89 -1.35 14.15
CA GLY A 231 4.54 -1.24 13.59
C GLY A 231 3.47 -1.13 14.69
N LEU A 232 3.55 -1.98 15.71
CA LEU A 232 2.63 -1.95 16.85
C LEU A 232 2.81 -0.70 17.74
N GLU A 233 3.99 -0.11 17.82
CA GLU A 233 4.17 1.19 18.49
C GLU A 233 3.41 2.32 17.77
N LEU A 234 3.27 2.24 16.44
CA LEU A 234 2.54 3.22 15.63
C LEU A 234 1.03 2.91 15.58
N THR A 235 0.66 1.63 15.48
CA THR A 235 -0.73 1.15 15.45
C THR A 235 -0.92 0.02 16.47
N PRO A 236 -1.18 0.34 17.76
CA PRO A 236 -1.15 -0.63 18.87
C PRO A 236 -2.17 -1.76 18.82
N THR A 237 -3.23 -1.59 18.04
CA THR A 237 -4.36 -2.53 17.99
C THR A 237 -4.46 -3.26 16.64
N CYS A 238 -3.39 -3.27 15.83
CA CYS A 238 -3.44 -3.94 14.53
C CYS A 238 -3.36 -5.48 14.69
N ALA A 239 -4.51 -6.14 14.62
CA ALA A 239 -4.65 -7.60 14.71
C ALA A 239 -3.72 -8.36 13.74
N ARG A 240 -3.51 -7.84 12.54
CA ARG A 240 -2.62 -8.43 11.54
C ARG A 240 -1.14 -8.41 11.96
N PHE A 241 -0.71 -7.42 12.74
CA PHE A 241 0.68 -7.37 13.21
C PHE A 241 0.89 -8.38 14.33
N PHE A 242 -0.09 -8.50 15.23
CA PHE A 242 -0.12 -9.54 16.23
C PHE A 242 -0.13 -10.93 15.60
N SER A 243 -0.91 -11.18 14.53
CA SER A 243 -0.90 -12.49 13.87
C SER A 243 0.48 -12.86 13.31
N ILE A 244 1.13 -11.95 12.57
CA ILE A 244 2.46 -12.20 12.00
C ILE A 244 3.50 -12.42 13.11
N ARG A 245 3.47 -11.61 14.17
CA ARG A 245 4.42 -11.72 15.30
C ARG A 245 4.19 -13.02 16.10
N GLY A 246 2.93 -13.38 16.33
CA GLY A 246 2.54 -14.62 17.00
C GLY A 246 2.95 -15.88 16.23
N LEU A 247 2.73 -15.90 14.91
CA LEU A 247 3.20 -16.99 14.02
C LEU A 247 4.72 -17.12 14.04
N LEU A 248 5.45 -15.99 14.03
CA LEU A 248 6.90 -15.97 14.15
C LEU A 248 7.36 -16.54 15.50
N HIS A 249 6.75 -16.11 16.61
CA HIS A 249 7.05 -16.65 17.92
C HIS A 249 6.77 -18.16 18.02
N ALA A 250 5.66 -18.63 17.46
CA ALA A 250 5.30 -20.04 17.44
C ALA A 250 6.34 -20.87 16.67
N ARG A 251 6.78 -20.39 15.51
CA ARG A 251 7.81 -21.05 14.70
C ARG A 251 9.15 -21.19 15.45
N HIS A 252 9.45 -20.25 16.34
CA HIS A 252 10.65 -20.25 17.19
C HIS A 252 10.42 -20.81 18.59
N GLN A 253 9.28 -21.47 18.82
CA GLN A 253 8.94 -22.12 20.09
C GLN A 253 8.88 -21.17 21.28
N HIS A 254 8.71 -19.87 21.05
CA HIS A 254 8.43 -18.87 22.08
C HIS A 254 6.93 -18.92 22.42
N TRP A 255 6.48 -20.04 22.97
CA TRP A 255 5.05 -20.38 23.09
C TRP A 255 4.24 -19.36 23.91
N GLN A 256 4.84 -18.78 24.95
CA GLN A 256 4.18 -17.76 25.79
C GLN A 256 3.92 -16.46 25.02
N ALA A 257 4.93 -15.96 24.30
CA ALA A 257 4.78 -14.77 23.47
C ALA A 257 3.83 -15.02 22.29
N ALA A 258 3.95 -16.20 21.67
CA ALA A 258 3.03 -16.62 20.60
C ALA A 258 1.58 -16.65 21.08
N TYR A 259 1.33 -17.20 22.27
CA TYR A 259 -0.01 -17.25 22.86
C TYR A 259 -0.61 -15.86 23.02
N GLN A 260 0.13 -14.91 23.59
CA GLN A 260 -0.36 -13.55 23.82
C GLN A 260 -0.73 -12.86 22.49
N ASP A 261 0.15 -12.94 21.51
CA ASP A 261 -0.06 -12.31 20.20
C ASP A 261 -1.20 -12.96 19.42
N LEU A 262 -1.23 -14.29 19.36
CA LEU A 262 -2.28 -15.01 18.64
C LEU A 262 -3.65 -14.83 19.30
N TRP A 263 -3.70 -14.71 20.63
CA TRP A 263 -4.94 -14.41 21.36
C TRP A 263 -5.49 -13.03 20.98
N HIS A 264 -4.63 -12.00 20.97
CA HIS A 264 -5.02 -10.66 20.52
C HIS A 264 -5.49 -10.65 19.07
N ALA A 265 -4.77 -11.34 18.18
CA ALA A 265 -5.12 -11.39 16.78
C ALA A 265 -6.46 -12.12 16.51
N LEU A 266 -6.72 -13.24 17.19
CA LEU A 266 -7.97 -14.00 17.05
C LEU A 266 -9.19 -13.28 17.63
N HIS A 267 -9.00 -12.38 18.60
CA HIS A 267 -10.10 -11.57 19.12
C HIS A 267 -10.77 -10.75 18.01
N ASP A 268 -9.95 -10.18 17.11
CA ASP A 268 -10.41 -9.33 16.00
C ASP A 268 -10.62 -10.11 14.70
N MET A 269 -10.01 -11.29 14.56
CA MET A 269 -10.10 -12.17 13.38
C MET A 269 -10.56 -13.59 13.78
N PRO A 270 -11.78 -13.74 14.33
CA PRO A 270 -12.23 -15.02 14.89
C PRO A 270 -12.44 -16.12 13.85
N ASP A 271 -12.67 -15.74 12.59
CA ASP A 271 -12.95 -16.68 11.50
C ASP A 271 -11.68 -17.17 10.77
N ASP A 272 -10.50 -16.71 11.17
CA ASP A 272 -9.23 -17.12 10.55
C ASP A 272 -8.83 -18.54 11.01
N GLN A 273 -9.11 -19.52 10.14
CA GLN A 273 -8.84 -20.93 10.41
C GLN A 273 -7.35 -21.25 10.60
N GLU A 274 -6.47 -20.58 9.85
CA GLU A 274 -5.02 -20.81 9.95
C GLU A 274 -4.49 -20.30 11.29
N LEU A 275 -4.95 -19.11 11.68
CA LEU A 275 -4.59 -18.51 12.96
C LEU A 275 -5.12 -19.34 14.13
N ALA A 276 -6.36 -19.81 14.04
CA ALA A 276 -6.98 -20.67 15.06
C ALA A 276 -6.23 -22.00 15.20
N ALA A 277 -5.85 -22.63 14.08
CA ALA A 277 -5.06 -23.86 14.08
C ALA A 277 -3.68 -23.64 14.73
N CYS A 278 -3.00 -22.53 14.42
CA CYS A 278 -1.72 -22.21 15.04
C CYS A 278 -1.86 -21.94 16.54
N PHE A 279 -2.90 -21.20 16.95
CA PHE A 279 -3.18 -20.93 18.35
C PHE A 279 -3.44 -22.21 19.15
N PHE A 280 -4.22 -23.14 18.60
CA PHE A 280 -4.45 -24.45 19.20
C PHE A 280 -3.14 -25.24 19.38
N LEU A 281 -2.26 -25.24 18.37
CA LEU A 281 -0.93 -25.85 18.49
C LEU A 281 -0.11 -25.20 19.61
N VAL A 282 -0.12 -23.87 19.70
CA VAL A 282 0.60 -23.13 20.75
C VAL A 282 0.07 -23.47 22.14
N LEU A 283 -1.25 -23.59 22.32
CA LEU A 283 -1.86 -24.02 23.58
C LEU A 283 -1.39 -25.41 24.02
N GLN A 284 -1.37 -26.38 23.10
CA GLN A 284 -0.88 -27.73 23.41
C GLN A 284 0.59 -27.73 23.84
N ARG A 285 1.44 -27.00 23.10
CA ARG A 285 2.88 -26.92 23.38
C ARG A 285 3.17 -26.20 24.69
N LEU A 286 2.47 -25.10 24.95
CA LEU A 286 2.59 -24.35 26.20
C LEU A 286 2.12 -25.18 27.40
N GLY A 287 0.99 -25.88 27.27
CA GLY A 287 0.48 -26.79 28.30
C GLY A 287 1.47 -27.92 28.60
N ALA A 288 2.06 -28.54 27.58
CA ALA A 288 3.09 -29.57 27.75
C ALA A 288 4.35 -29.03 28.46
N GLN A 289 4.80 -27.83 28.12
CA GLN A 289 5.98 -27.20 28.73
C GLN A 289 5.75 -26.86 30.21
N LEU A 290 4.54 -26.44 30.58
CA LEU A 290 4.18 -26.15 31.96
C LEU A 290 3.96 -27.43 32.79
N ALA A 291 3.55 -28.52 32.13
CA ALA A 291 3.34 -29.83 32.76
C ALA A 291 4.65 -30.61 33.00
N THR A 292 5.74 -30.30 32.30
CA THR A 292 7.06 -30.88 32.59
C THR A 292 7.69 -30.17 33.80
N PRO A 293 7.83 -30.81 34.98
CA PRO A 293 8.48 -30.19 36.12
C PRO A 293 9.93 -29.87 35.76
N ALA A 294 10.37 -28.64 36.11
CA ALA A 294 11.73 -28.17 35.91
C ALA A 294 12.74 -29.12 36.60
N THR A 295 13.30 -30.05 35.83
CA THR A 295 14.39 -30.93 36.27
C THR A 295 15.71 -30.26 35.96
N HIS A 296 16.01 -29.15 36.63
CA HIS A 296 17.36 -28.63 36.70
C HIS A 296 17.78 -28.36 38.16
N THR A 297 18.72 -29.21 38.57
CA THR A 297 19.74 -29.01 39.60
C THR A 297 19.29 -28.93 41.06
N LYS A 298 19.03 -30.11 41.65
CA LYS A 298 19.62 -30.43 42.96
C LYS A 298 21.14 -30.59 42.76
N GLY A 299 21.85 -29.47 42.76
CA GLY A 299 23.27 -29.47 43.05
C GLY A 299 23.42 -29.75 44.54
N ASN A 300 23.79 -30.99 44.87
CA ASN A 300 24.29 -31.39 46.18
C ASN A 300 25.29 -30.36 46.70
N VAL A 301 24.98 -29.72 47.83
CA VAL A 301 25.96 -29.48 48.89
C VAL A 301 25.27 -29.77 50.21
N THR A 302 25.23 -31.04 50.58
CA THR A 302 25.08 -31.47 51.97
C THR A 302 26.44 -31.36 52.65
N HIS A 303 26.49 -30.52 53.68
CA HIS A 303 27.33 -30.55 54.88
C HIS A 303 28.64 -31.35 54.89
N ALA A 304 29.75 -30.65 55.14
CA ALA A 304 30.58 -30.81 56.35
C ALA A 304 31.42 -29.54 56.55
#